data_AF-A0A2G2HAC3-F1
#
_entry.id   AF-A0A2G2HAC3-F1
#
_cell.length_a   1.000
_cell.length_b   1.000
_cell.length_c   1.000
_cell.angle_alpha   90.00
_cell.angle_beta   90.00
_cell.angle_gamma   90.00
#
_symmetry.space_group_name_H-M   'P 1'
#
loop_
_entity.id
_entity.type
_entity.pdbx_description
1 polymer ?
#
loop_
_entity_poly.entity_id
_entity_poly.type
_entity_poly.pdbx_seq_one_letter_code
_entity_poly.pdbx_strand_id
1 'polypeptide(L)' 'MKKTFKAQNISCQNCANLIKGSLEDDFGEISVNLETNPKEVTLDIEASKEEEFKTEMADIGFNIIED' A
#
# COMPACT_ATOMS: atom_id res chain seq x y z
N MET A 1 -2.68 6.03 12.60
CA MET A 1 -1.28 6.46 12.77
C MET A 1 -0.57 6.35 11.44
N LYS A 2 0.36 7.27 11.14
CA LYS A 2 1.15 7.18 9.89
C LYS A 2 2.08 5.97 9.92
N LYS A 3 1.93 5.07 8.95
CA LYS A 3 2.72 3.83 8.81
C LYS A 3 3.20 3.63 7.37
N THR A 4 4.35 3.00 7.21
CA THR A 4 4.97 2.71 5.91
C THR A 4 5.22 1.21 5.79
N PHE A 5 4.63 0.60 4.77
CA PHE A 5 4.80 -0.81 4.43
C PHE A 5 5.72 -0.97 3.23
N LYS A 6 6.49 -2.06 3.17
CA LYS A 6 7.25 -2.45 1.98
C LYS A 6 6.48 -3.49 1.20
N ALA A 7 6.28 -3.24 -0.09
CA ALA A 7 5.47 -4.08 -0.96
C ALA A 7 6.26 -4.58 -2.19
N GLN A 8 5.86 -5.74 -2.71
CA GLN A 8 6.37 -6.29 -3.96
C GLN A 8 5.46 -5.96 -5.15
N ASN A 9 5.95 -6.21 -6.36
CA ASN A 9 5.24 -6.07 -7.64
C ASN A 9 4.80 -4.65 -8.03
N ILE A 10 5.23 -3.62 -7.31
CA ILE A 10 5.03 -2.21 -7.71
C ILE A 10 6.20 -1.78 -8.60
N SER A 11 5.98 -1.72 -9.92
CA SER A 11 7.06 -1.43 -10.88
C SER A 11 6.94 -0.08 -11.58
N CYS A 12 5.76 0.56 -11.58
CA CYS A 12 5.54 1.79 -12.32
C CYS A 12 4.43 2.66 -11.69
N GLN A 13 4.28 3.87 -12.22
CA GLN A 13 3.24 4.81 -11.80
C GLN A 13 1.82 4.24 -11.92
N ASN A 14 1.56 3.39 -12.92
CA ASN A 14 0.23 2.78 -13.08
C ASN A 14 -0.08 1.79 -11.95
N CYS A 15 0.91 1.05 -11.43
CA CYS A 15 0.73 0.22 -10.23
C CYS A 15 0.36 1.08 -9.02
N ALA A 16 1.07 2.20 -8.83
CA ALA A 16 0.77 3.14 -7.75
C ALA A 16 -0.65 3.71 -7.89
N ASN A 17 -1.07 4.09 -9.10
CA ASN A 17 -2.42 4.60 -9.35
C ASN A 17 -3.50 3.53 -9.14
N LEU A 18 -3.21 2.25 -9.44
CA LEU A 18 -4.12 1.14 -9.14
C LEU A 18 -4.33 0.99 -7.63
N ILE A 19 -3.24 0.96 -6.85
CA ILE A 19 -3.33 0.89 -5.38
C ILE A 19 -4.18 2.02 -4.83
N LYS A 20 -3.90 3.25 -5.27
CA LYS A 20 -4.64 4.45 -4.85
C LYS A 20 -6.12 4.35 -5.22
N GLY A 21 -6.41 4.08 -6.50
CA GLY A 21 -7.78 4.02 -7.00
C GLY A 21 -8.60 2.86 -6.45
N SER A 22 -7.95 1.80 -5.96
CA SER A 22 -8.64 0.66 -5.34
C SER A 22 -8.87 0.84 -3.84
N LEU A 23 -7.97 1.53 -3.12
CA LEU A 23 -7.92 1.47 -1.66
C LEU A 23 -8.12 2.83 -0.96
N GLU A 24 -7.99 3.96 -1.65
CA GLU A 24 -8.11 5.28 -0.99
C GLU A 24 -9.52 5.55 -0.43
N ASP A 25 -10.57 4.96 -1.01
CA ASP A 25 -11.95 5.11 -0.52
C ASP A 25 -12.15 4.46 0.87
N ASP A 26 -11.44 3.37 1.16
CA ASP A 26 -11.58 2.59 2.40
C ASP A 26 -10.52 2.93 3.47
N PHE A 27 -9.33 3.31 3.03
CA PHE A 27 -8.15 3.53 3.88
C PHE A 27 -7.67 4.99 3.92
N GLY A 28 -8.28 5.89 3.13
CA GLY A 28 -7.86 7.28 3.03
C GLY A 28 -6.63 7.48 2.13
N GLU A 29 -5.98 8.63 2.22
CA GLU A 29 -4.86 8.99 1.33
C GLU A 29 -3.70 7.97 1.40
N ILE A 30 -3.29 7.45 0.25
CA ILE A 30 -2.18 6.50 0.13
C ILE A 30 -1.05 7.13 -0.69
N SER A 31 0.15 7.17 -0.13
CA SER A 31 1.37 7.57 -0.84
C SER A 31 2.18 6.33 -1.24
N VAL A 32 2.67 6.29 -2.48
CA VAL A 32 3.51 5.20 -2.98
C VAL A 32 4.86 5.78 -3.40
N ASN A 33 5.93 5.34 -2.76
CA ASN A 33 7.29 5.73 -3.08
C ASN A 33 7.91 4.72 -4.05
N LEU A 34 8.05 5.14 -5.31
CA LEU A 34 8.65 4.34 -6.38
C LEU A 34 10.19 4.45 -6.42
N GLU A 35 10.82 5.28 -5.59
CA GLU A 35 12.27 5.49 -5.58
C GLU A 35 13.01 4.52 -4.65
N THR A 36 12.29 3.83 -3.77
CA THR A 36 12.85 2.82 -2.84
C THR A 36 12.91 1.43 -3.47
N ASN A 37 13.63 0.50 -2.85
CA ASN A 37 13.61 -0.91 -3.22
C ASN A 37 13.78 -1.79 -1.97
N PRO A 38 12.74 -2.51 -1.51
CA PRO A 38 11.38 -2.62 -2.07
C PRO A 38 10.61 -1.29 -2.12
N LYS A 39 9.53 -1.23 -2.90
CA LYS A 39 8.69 -0.01 -2.96
C LYS A 39 7.95 0.16 -1.65
N GLU A 40 7.74 1.40 -1.26
CA GLU A 40 7.07 1.74 -0.01
C GLU A 40 5.66 2.29 -0.24
N VAL A 41 4.73 1.91 0.62
CA VAL A 41 3.35 2.40 0.65
C VAL A 41 3.08 2.98 2.03
N THR A 42 2.73 4.26 2.08
CA THR A 42 2.54 5.02 3.32
C THR A 42 1.12 5.54 3.40
N LEU A 43 0.47 5.36 4.55
CA LEU A 43 -0.88 5.84 4.84
C LEU A 43 -1.07 6.09 6.34
N ASP A 44 -2.11 6.85 6.70
CA ASP A 44 -2.55 6.99 8.08
C ASP A 44 -3.60 5.93 8.38
N ILE A 45 -3.24 4.89 9.14
CA ILE A 45 -4.07 3.71 9.37
C ILE A 45 -4.19 3.37 10.86
N GLU A 46 -5.36 2.92 11.28
CA GLU A 46 -5.57 2.38 12.62
C GLU A 46 -5.03 0.95 12.72
N ALA A 47 -4.47 0.57 13.88
CA ALA A 47 -3.92 -0.76 14.08
C ALA A 47 -4.93 -1.90 13.81
N SER A 48 -6.22 -1.64 14.01
CA SER A 48 -7.33 -2.56 13.72
C SER A 48 -7.53 -2.84 12.23
N LYS A 49 -7.12 -1.92 11.35
CA LYS A 49 -7.30 -2.01 9.88
C LYS A 49 -6.07 -2.52 9.14
N GLU A 50 -4.94 -2.71 9.82
CA GLU A 50 -3.69 -3.09 9.14
C GLU A 50 -3.77 -4.45 8.44
N GLU A 51 -4.38 -5.45 9.08
CA GLU A 51 -4.53 -6.79 8.49
C GLU A 51 -5.51 -6.79 7.30
N GLU A 52 -6.55 -5.95 7.36
CA GLU A 52 -7.46 -5.72 6.23
C GLU A 52 -6.71 -5.09 5.06
N PHE A 53 -5.93 -4.03 5.31
CA PHE A 53 -5.11 -3.37 4.29
C PHE A 53 -4.12 -4.34 3.62
N LYS A 54 -3.44 -5.19 4.39
CA LYS A 54 -2.54 -6.21 3.85
C LYS A 54 -3.27 -7.23 2.97
N THR A 55 -4.47 -7.62 3.37
CA THR A 55 -5.31 -8.56 2.61
C THR A 55 -5.74 -7.94 1.28
N GLU A 56 -6.28 -6.73 1.31
CA GLU A 56 -6.71 -6.01 0.10
C GLU A 56 -5.52 -5.75 -0.85
N MET A 57 -4.36 -5.35 -0.31
CA MET A 57 -3.12 -5.21 -1.08
C MET A 57 -2.71 -6.51 -1.78
N ALA A 58 -2.82 -7.66 -1.10
CA ALA A 58 -2.53 -8.96 -1.68
C ALA A 58 -3.53 -9.35 -2.77
N ASP A 59 -4.82 -9.06 -2.57
CA ASP A 59 -5.90 -9.37 -3.52
C ASP A 59 -5.75 -8.61 -4.85
N ILE A 60 -5.21 -7.39 -4.81
CA ILE A 60 -4.84 -6.62 -6.02
C ILE A 60 -3.41 -6.89 -6.52
N GLY A 61 -2.69 -7.83 -5.91
CA GLY A 61 -1.41 -8.36 -6.40
C GLY A 61 -0.13 -7.72 -5.82
N PHE A 62 -0.23 -6.88 -4.79
CA PHE A 62 0.87 -6.14 -4.17
C PHE A 62 1.15 -6.61 -2.74
N ASN A 63 1.71 -7.81 -2.59
CA ASN A 63 2.00 -8.37 -1.27
C ASN A 63 2.91 -7.46 -0.43
N ILE A 64 2.50 -7.21 0.82
CA ILE A 64 3.35 -6.61 1.85
C ILE A 64 4.37 -7.65 2.33
N ILE A 65 5.62 -7.21 2.48
CA ILE A 65 6.74 -8.05 2.92
C ILE A 65 7.44 -7.54 4.19
N GLU A 66 7.19 -6.29 4.58
CA GLU A 66 7.71 -5.68 5.82
C GLU A 66 6.80 -4.51 6.24
N ASP A 67 6.68 -4.28 7.56
CA ASP A 67 5.76 -3.32 8.21
C ASP A 67 6.50 -2.26 9.06
#